data_AF-A0A9W4I320-F1
#
_entry.id   AF-A0A9W4I320-F1
#
_cell.length_a   1.000
_cell.length_b   1.000
_cell.length_c   1.000
_cell.angle_alpha   90.00
_cell.angle_beta   90.00
_cell.angle_gamma   90.00
#
_symmetry.space_group_name_H-M   'P 1'
#
loop_
_entity.id
_entity.type
_entity.pdbx_description
1 polymer ?
#
loop_
_entity_poly.entity_id
_entity_poly.type
_entity_poly.pdbx_seq_one_letter_code
_entity_poly.pdbx_strand_id
1 'polypeptide(L)'
;MNLGISASPGIRHYIMSQTFTPADVATHNTADKGLYIIVDSNVFDVTTFIDEHPGGAKILKRVAGKDASKQFWKVRHFPSDIRPRVGV
;
A
#
# COMPACT_ATOMS: atom_id res chain seq x y z
N MET A 1 2.91 17.50 17.01
CA MET A 1 1.73 18.38 17.15
C MET A 1 0.56 17.63 16.52
N ASN A 2 -0.30 16.99 17.30
CA ASN A 2 -1.46 16.27 16.77
C ASN A 2 -2.72 16.89 17.39
N LEU A 3 -3.47 17.63 16.58
CA LEU A 3 -4.66 18.39 17.01
C LEU A 3 -5.83 17.44 17.28
N GLY A 4 -6.55 17.71 18.37
CA GLY A 4 -7.59 16.88 18.93
C GLY A 4 -8.80 16.68 18.02
N ILE A 5 -9.42 15.50 18.17
CA ILE A 5 -10.66 15.12 17.50
C ILE A 5 -11.81 15.42 18.46
N SER A 6 -12.56 16.49 18.17
CA SER A 6 -13.91 16.69 18.72
C SER A 6 -14.89 15.98 17.79
N ALA A 7 -15.48 14.89 18.28
CA ALA A 7 -16.42 14.08 17.53
C ALA A 7 -17.84 14.69 17.59
N SER A 8 -18.51 14.77 16.45
CA SER A 8 -19.97 14.89 16.36
C SER A 8 -20.54 13.70 15.58
N PRO A 9 -21.70 13.13 15.97
CA PRO A 9 -22.21 11.90 15.39
C PRO A 9 -22.99 12.20 14.11
N GLY A 10 -22.35 12.04 12.97
CA GLY A 10 -22.99 12.06 11.66
C GLY A 10 -22.19 11.19 10.72
N ILE A 11 -22.78 10.08 10.26
CA ILE A 11 -22.17 9.13 9.34
C ILE A 11 -21.78 9.86 8.05
N ARG A 12 -20.52 10.26 7.95
CA ARG A 12 -19.84 10.56 6.68
C ARG A 12 -18.87 9.41 6.48
N HIS A 13 -19.02 8.65 5.40
CA HIS A 13 -17.96 7.77 4.93
C HIS A 13 -16.76 8.66 4.59
N TYR A 14 -15.91 8.90 5.59
CA TYR A 14 -14.66 9.60 5.42
C TYR A 14 -13.72 8.60 4.77
N ILE A 15 -13.58 8.67 3.44
CA ILE A 15 -12.43 8.06 2.77
C ILE A 15 -11.20 8.83 3.27
N MET A 16 -10.63 8.37 4.39
CA MET A 16 -9.40 8.95 4.92
C MET A 16 -8.31 8.66 3.88
N SER A 17 -7.96 9.65 3.05
CA SER A 17 -6.70 9.59 2.29
C SER A 17 -5.59 9.60 3.33
N GLN A 18 -5.02 8.44 3.61
CA GLN A 18 -3.92 8.29 4.54
C GLN A 18 -2.63 8.48 3.77
N THR A 19 -1.97 9.61 3.97
CA THR A 19 -0.65 9.85 3.41
C THR A 19 0.38 9.03 4.17
N PHE A 20 1.21 8.28 3.45
CA PHE A 20 2.29 7.47 4.02
C PHE A 20 3.65 8.03 3.62
N THR A 21 4.56 8.11 4.58
CA THR A 21 5.98 8.30 4.29
C THR A 21 6.64 6.95 3.95
N PRO A 22 7.81 6.94 3.28
CA PRO A 22 8.56 5.70 3.08
C PRO A 22 8.91 4.99 4.39
N ALA A 23 9.10 5.74 5.48
CA ALA A 23 9.36 5.18 6.81
C ALA A 23 8.13 4.46 7.38
N ASP A 24 6.93 5.02 7.17
CA ASP A 24 5.68 4.36 7.56
C ASP A 24 5.51 3.05 6.78
N VAL A 25 5.68 3.09 5.45
CA VAL A 25 5.61 1.90 4.59
C VAL A 25 6.60 0.83 5.03
N ALA A 26 7.81 1.19 5.44
CA ALA A 26 8.82 0.23 5.91
C ALA A 26 8.37 -0.60 7.14
N THR A 27 7.40 -0.12 7.91
CA THR A 27 6.82 -0.86 9.04
C THR A 27 5.81 -1.94 8.61
N HIS A 28 5.30 -1.86 7.38
CA HIS A 28 4.32 -2.77 6.78
C HIS A 28 5.03 -3.85 5.93
N ASN A 29 5.87 -4.65 6.59
CA ASN A 29 6.67 -5.70 5.98
C ASN A 29 6.35 -7.13 6.47
N THR A 30 5.30 -7.28 7.28
CA THR A 30 4.83 -8.56 7.81
C THR A 30 3.32 -8.69 7.70
N ALA A 31 2.79 -9.92 7.71
CA ALA A 31 1.35 -10.16 7.55
C ALA A 31 0.49 -9.56 8.67
N ASP A 32 1.01 -9.50 9.92
CA ASP A 32 0.34 -8.91 11.07
C ASP A 32 0.24 -7.38 10.98
N LYS A 33 1.22 -6.74 10.34
CA LYS A 33 1.25 -5.28 10.15
C LYS A 33 0.65 -4.85 8.81
N GLY A 34 0.35 -5.81 7.93
CA GLY A 34 0.06 -5.55 6.53
C GLY A 34 1.33 -5.48 5.68
N LEU A 35 1.18 -5.81 4.40
CA LEU A 35 2.27 -5.89 3.42
C LEU A 35 2.08 -4.80 2.39
N TYR A 36 2.80 -3.70 2.55
CA TYR A 36 2.66 -2.54 1.68
C TYR A 36 3.86 -2.42 0.74
N ILE A 37 3.63 -1.85 -0.44
CA ILE A 37 4.69 -1.54 -1.40
C ILE A 37 4.49 -0.14 -1.97
N ILE A 38 5.57 0.48 -2.43
CA ILE A 38 5.52 1.73 -3.18
C ILE A 38 5.73 1.44 -4.67
N VAL A 39 4.85 1.95 -5.53
CA VAL A 39 5.04 1.96 -6.99
C VAL A 39 4.75 3.37 -7.50
N ASP A 40 5.75 4.01 -8.10
CA ASP A 40 5.69 5.39 -8.62
C ASP A 40 5.07 6.37 -7.61
N SER A 41 5.61 6.37 -6.39
CA SER A 41 5.17 7.21 -5.25
C SER A 41 3.76 6.92 -4.72
N ASN A 42 3.06 5.91 -5.25
CA ASN A 42 1.78 5.45 -4.70
C ASN A 42 2.00 4.27 -3.76
N VAL A 43 1.25 4.22 -2.66
CA VAL A 43 1.30 3.11 -1.71
C VAL A 43 0.19 2.11 -2.01
N PHE A 44 0.54 0.82 -1.99
CA PHE A 44 -0.39 -0.27 -2.24
C PHE A 44 -0.35 -1.24 -1.08
N ASP A 45 -1.52 -1.47 -0.48
CA ASP A 45 -1.73 -2.62 0.40
C ASP A 45 -1.95 -3.87 -0.46
N VAL A 46 -0.97 -4.78 -0.43
CA VAL A 46 -1.03 -6.06 -1.15
C VAL A 46 -1.29 -7.25 -0.21
N THR A 47 -1.65 -7.00 1.04
CA THR A 47 -1.84 -8.05 2.07
C THR A 47 -2.81 -9.12 1.61
N THR A 48 -3.95 -8.73 1.04
CA THR A 48 -4.98 -9.67 0.57
C THR A 48 -4.71 -10.23 -0.82
N PHE A 49 -3.85 -9.57 -1.61
CA PHE A 49 -3.56 -9.96 -3.00
C PHE A 49 -2.36 -10.92 -3.10
N ILE A 50 -1.67 -11.15 -2.00
CA ILE A 50 -0.34 -11.77 -2.03
C ILE A 50 -0.33 -13.16 -2.67
N ASP A 51 -1.34 -13.97 -2.38
CA ASP A 51 -1.46 -15.34 -2.89
C ASP A 51 -2.12 -15.39 -4.27
N GLU A 52 -2.79 -14.31 -4.68
CA GLU A 52 -3.41 -14.15 -6.00
C GLU A 52 -2.44 -13.57 -7.04
N HIS A 53 -1.29 -13.05 -6.60
CA HIS A 53 -0.31 -12.43 -7.48
C HIS A 53 0.23 -13.42 -8.53
N PRO A 54 0.01 -13.22 -9.85
CA PRO A 54 0.43 -14.15 -10.89
C PRO A 54 1.95 -14.38 -10.95
N GLY A 55 2.76 -13.41 -10.53
CA GLY A 55 4.21 -13.55 -10.38
C GLY A 55 4.64 -14.34 -9.13
N GLY A 56 3.68 -14.75 -8.29
CA GLY A 56 3.87 -15.50 -7.05
C GLY A 56 4.08 -14.63 -5.82
N ALA A 57 3.61 -15.14 -4.67
CA ALA A 57 3.67 -14.45 -3.37
C ALA A 57 5.11 -14.12 -2.91
N LYS A 58 6.09 -14.95 -3.27
CA LYS A 58 7.49 -14.77 -2.85
C LYS A 58 8.09 -13.44 -3.33
N ILE A 59 7.65 -12.93 -4.46
CA ILE A 59 8.14 -11.66 -5.01
C ILE A 59 7.64 -10.50 -4.15
N LEU A 60 6.33 -10.46 -3.85
CA LEU A 60 5.72 -9.43 -3.01
C LEU A 60 6.30 -9.44 -1.59
N LYS A 61 6.46 -10.62 -0.97
CA LYS A 61 7.09 -10.74 0.37
C LYS A 61 8.52 -10.16 0.41
N ARG A 62 9.28 -10.23 -0.68
CA ARG A 62 10.67 -9.72 -0.73
C ARG A 62 10.73 -8.19 -0.76
N VAL A 63 9.72 -7.57 -1.37
CA VAL A 63 9.64 -6.11 -1.57
C VAL A 63 8.66 -5.43 -0.61
N ALA A 64 8.03 -6.19 0.29
CA ALA A 64 7.16 -5.63 1.32
C ALA A 64 7.92 -4.60 2.18
N GLY A 65 7.26 -3.48 2.43
CA GLY A 65 7.79 -2.30 3.10
C GLY A 65 8.82 -1.51 2.28
N LYS A 66 8.85 -1.66 0.94
CA LYS A 66 9.87 -1.01 0.09
C LYS A 66 9.27 -0.41 -1.18
N ASP A 67 10.08 0.41 -1.83
CA ASP A 67 9.86 0.82 -3.22
C ASP A 67 10.13 -0.34 -4.17
N ALA A 68 9.07 -0.75 -4.86
CA ALA A 68 9.05 -1.83 -5.82
C ALA A 68 9.00 -1.34 -7.27
N SER A 69 9.00 -0.02 -7.53
CA SER A 69 8.79 0.58 -8.86
C SER A 69 9.72 -0.01 -9.92
N LYS A 70 11.02 -0.15 -9.59
CA LYS A 70 12.01 -0.74 -10.50
C LYS A 70 11.74 -2.21 -10.82
N GLN A 71 11.28 -3.00 -9.83
CA GLN A 71 10.95 -4.40 -10.05
C GLN A 71 9.65 -4.54 -10.84
N PHE A 72 8.69 -3.68 -10.54
CA PHE A 72 7.36 -3.64 -11.17
C PHE A 72 7.46 -3.40 -12.67
N TRP A 73 8.20 -2.37 -13.09
CA TRP A 73 8.34 -1.98 -14.51
C TRP A 73 9.29 -2.86 -15.33
N LYS A 74 10.11 -3.70 -14.69
CA LYS A 74 10.93 -4.70 -15.39
C LYS A 74 10.11 -5.85 -15.96
N VAL A 75 8.90 -6.04 -15.45
CA VAL A 75 7.97 -7.08 -15.87
C VAL A 75 6.82 -6.41 -16.63
N ARG A 76 6.24 -7.08 -17.63
CA ARG A 76 5.13 -6.55 -18.45
C ARG A 76 3.83 -6.49 -17.64
N HIS A 77 3.73 -5.52 -16.72
CA HIS A 77 2.48 -5.09 -16.11
C HIS A 77 1.87 -3.96 -16.94
N PHE A 78 0.56 -3.96 -17.10
CA PHE A 78 -0.18 -2.89 -17.76
C PHE A 78 -0.67 -1.88 -16.72
N PRO A 79 -0.83 -0.59 -17.08
CA PRO A 79 -1.40 0.41 -16.17
C PRO A 79 -2.78 0.03 -15.61
N SER A 80 -3.56 -0.77 -16.35
CA SER A 80 -4.85 -1.32 -15.92
C SER A 80 -4.75 -2.29 -14.74
N ASP A 81 -3.58 -2.86 -14.52
CA ASP A 81 -3.33 -3.85 -13.47
C ASP A 81 -3.14 -3.19 -12.10
N ILE A 82 -3.10 -1.86 -12.06
CA ILE A 82 -2.80 -1.05 -10.87
C ILE A 82 -4.02 -0.23 -10.47
N ARG A 83 -4.50 -0.42 -9.24
CA ARG A 83 -5.49 0.47 -8.60
C ARG A 83 -4.99 0.83 -7.20
N PRO A 84 -4.64 2.11 -6.92
CA PRO A 84 -4.24 2.53 -5.59
C PRO A 84 -5.38 2.28 -4.61
N ARG A 85 -5.12 1.54 -3.52
CA ARG A 85 -6.12 1.28 -2.47
C ARG A 85 -6.02 2.26 -1.30
N VAL A 86 -4.90 2.97 -1.19
CA VAL A 86 -4.71 4.05 -0.22
C VAL A 86 -4.28 5.30 -0.98
N GLY A 87 -5.09 6.36 -0.88
CA GLY A 87 -4.83 7.62 -1.57
C GLY A 87 -3.62 8.34 -0.97
N VAL A 88 -2.92 9.10 -1.81
CA VAL A 88 -1.85 10.03 -1.41
C VAL A 88 -2.37 11.18 -0.57
#